data_AF-G8FQD5-F1
#
_entry.id   AF-G8FQD5-F1
#
_cell.length_a   1.000
_cell.length_b   1.000
_cell.length_c   1.000
_cell.angle_alpha   90.00
_cell.angle_beta   90.00
_cell.angle_gamma   90.00
#
_symmetry.space_group_name_H-M   'P 1'
#
loop_
_entity.id
_entity.type
_entity.pdbx_description
1 polymer ?
#
loop_
_entity_poly.entity_id
_entity_poly.type
_entity_poly.pdbx_seq_one_letter_code
_entity_poly.pdbx_strand_id
1 'polypeptide(L)'
;MKLVYTDIRNPLTQHLTDTSAEFAKEGKRVFYIAPNSLSFEMERKVLEYLPEQATFDIIVTRFGQLARYLMIDRKEAGQPLD
;
A
#
# COMPACT_ATOMS: atom_id res chain seq x y z
N MET A 1 1.69 -9.48 13.78
CA MET A 1 0.54 -9.59 12.85
C MET A 1 -0.71 -9.16 13.60
N LYS A 2 -1.51 -8.24 13.04
CA LYS A 2 -2.76 -7.75 13.65
C LYS A 2 -3.92 -8.05 12.71
N LEU A 3 -4.97 -8.69 13.21
CA LEU A 3 -6.22 -8.87 12.47
C LEU A 3 -7.14 -7.70 12.80
N VAL A 4 -7.67 -7.05 11.77
CA VAL A 4 -8.61 -5.93 11.90
C VAL A 4 -9.91 -6.29 11.20
N TYR A 5 -11.02 -6.10 11.89
CA TYR A 5 -12.36 -6.26 11.36
C TYR A 5 -13.18 -5.02 11.71
N THR A 6 -14.09 -4.65 10.83
CA THR A 6 -15.04 -3.57 11.06
C THR A 6 -16.45 -4.09 10.89
N ASP A 7 -17.42 -3.40 11.50
CA ASP A 7 -18.84 -3.58 11.16
C ASP A 7 -19.07 -3.24 9.68
N ILE A 8 -20.04 -3.88 9.03
CA ILE A 8 -20.34 -3.69 7.60
C ILE A 8 -20.61 -2.21 7.22
N ARG A 9 -21.05 -1.40 8.19
CA ARG A 9 -21.33 0.04 8.02
C ARG A 9 -20.06 0.91 8.08
N ASN A 10 -18.95 0.38 8.57
CA ASN A 10 -17.68 1.08 8.72
C ASN A 10 -16.69 0.56 7.68
N PRO A 11 -16.37 1.33 6.63
CA PRO A 11 -15.51 0.84 5.55
C PRO A 11 -14.11 0.48 6.07
N LEU A 12 -13.78 -0.82 6.06
CA LEU A 12 -12.45 -1.30 6.43
C LEU A 12 -11.35 -0.61 5.60
N THR A 13 -11.66 -0.32 4.32
CA THR A 13 -10.77 0.40 3.40
C THR A 13 -10.29 1.72 3.99
N GLN A 14 -11.20 2.53 4.55
CA GLN A 14 -10.83 3.84 5.09
C GLN A 14 -9.88 3.69 6.28
N HIS A 15 -10.21 2.81 7.22
CA HIS A 15 -9.36 2.55 8.38
C HIS A 15 -7.95 2.06 7.99
N LEU A 16 -7.87 1.18 6.99
CA LEU A 16 -6.58 0.69 6.48
C LEU A 16 -5.82 1.77 5.71
N THR A 17 -6.50 2.66 4.98
CA THR A 17 -5.86 3.80 4.32
C THR A 17 -5.26 4.77 5.33
N ASP A 18 -6.02 5.14 6.38
CA ASP A 18 -5.54 6.04 7.43
C ASP A 18 -4.32 5.43 8.15
N THR A 19 -4.40 4.14 8.48
CA THR A 19 -3.28 3.41 9.09
C THR A 19 -2.05 3.38 8.17
N SER A 20 -2.26 3.20 6.86
CA SER A 20 -1.19 3.23 5.86
C SER A 20 -0.55 4.62 5.79
N ALA A 21 -1.35 5.69 5.85
CA ALA A 21 -0.86 7.06 5.83
C ALA A 21 0.00 7.39 7.05
N GLU A 22 -0.39 6.94 8.26
CA GLU A 22 0.41 7.13 9.46
C GLU A 22 1.76 6.39 9.38
N PHE A 23 1.78 5.14 8.88
CA PHE A 23 3.04 4.44 8.67
C PHE A 23 3.92 5.09 7.61
N ALA A 24 3.34 5.63 6.55
CA ALA A 24 4.08 6.37 5.53
C ALA A 24 4.71 7.65 6.13
N LYS A 25 3.98 8.40 6.96
CA LYS A 25 4.52 9.57 7.69
C LYS A 25 5.67 9.22 8.64
N GLU A 26 5.67 8.02 9.19
CA GLU A 26 6.79 7.47 9.97
C GLU A 26 8.01 7.06 9.12
N GLY A 27 7.96 7.28 7.79
CA GLY A 27 9.03 6.93 6.85
C GLY A 27 9.06 5.44 6.48
N LYS A 28 7.98 4.68 6.74
CA LYS A 28 7.89 3.28 6.34
C LYS A 28 7.32 3.16 4.94
N ARG A 29 7.91 2.26 4.15
CA ARG A 29 7.34 1.84 2.86
C ARG A 29 6.13 0.92 3.11
N VAL A 30 4.96 1.31 2.61
CA VAL A 30 3.70 0.59 2.84
C VAL A 30 3.25 -0.09 1.55
N PHE A 31 2.99 -1.40 1.62
CA PHE A 31 2.39 -2.17 0.54
C PHE A 31 0.94 -2.50 0.87
N TYR A 32 0.00 -1.80 0.23
CA TYR A 32 -1.43 -2.06 0.36
C TYR A 32 -1.82 -3.16 -0.63
N ILE A 33 -2.00 -4.39 -0.14
CA ILE A 33 -2.30 -5.55 -0.99
C ILE A 33 -3.82 -5.72 -1.11
N ALA A 34 -4.38 -5.42 -2.28
CA ALA A 34 -5.79 -5.61 -2.58
C ALA A 34 -6.07 -7.01 -3.17
N PRO A 35 -7.26 -7.59 -2.93
CA PRO A 35 -7.67 -8.83 -3.57
C PRO A 35 -7.85 -8.65 -5.08
N ASN A 36 -7.59 -9.70 -5.86
CA ASN A 36 -7.53 -9.64 -7.32
C ASN A 36 -8.82 -9.09 -7.96
N SER A 37 -9.99 -9.47 -7.43
CA SER A 37 -11.32 -9.10 -7.93
C SER A 37 -11.74 -7.66 -7.62
N LEU A 38 -11.22 -7.06 -6.55
CA LEU A 38 -11.62 -5.72 -6.08
C LEU A 38 -10.52 -4.68 -6.25
N SER A 39 -9.37 -5.09 -6.74
CA SER A 39 -8.17 -4.26 -6.91
C SER A 39 -8.44 -2.86 -7.45
N PHE A 40 -9.15 -2.71 -8.58
CA PHE A 40 -9.33 -1.39 -9.21
C PHE A 40 -10.22 -0.45 -8.38
N GLU A 41 -11.37 -0.94 -7.90
CA GLU A 41 -12.29 -0.13 -7.09
C GLU A 41 -11.64 0.25 -5.75
N MET A 42 -10.92 -0.70 -5.14
CA MET A 42 -10.22 -0.48 -3.87
C MET A 42 -9.03 0.45 -4.04
N GLU A 43 -8.27 0.32 -5.12
CA GLU A 43 -7.18 1.23 -5.47
C GLU A 43 -7.70 2.66 -5.62
N ARG A 44 -8.80 2.84 -6.37
CA ARG A 44 -9.46 4.14 -6.49
C ARG A 44 -9.89 4.70 -5.13
N LYS A 45 -10.55 3.89 -4.29
CA LYS A 45 -10.98 4.29 -2.94
C LYS A 45 -9.81 4.66 -2.03
N VAL A 46 -8.72 3.90 -2.05
CA VAL A 46 -7.51 4.20 -1.28
C VAL A 46 -6.94 5.55 -1.72
N LEU A 47 -6.82 5.77 -3.04
CA LEU A 47 -6.36 7.06 -3.58
C LEU A 47 -7.30 8.22 -3.25
N GLU A 48 -8.62 8.00 -3.22
CA GLU A 48 -9.63 9.00 -2.81
C GLU A 48 -9.55 9.35 -1.32
N TYR A 49 -9.16 8.40 -0.47
CA TYR A 49 -9.05 8.62 0.98
C TYR A 49 -7.70 9.18 1.42
N LEU A 50 -6.67 9.13 0.56
CA LEU A 50 -5.37 9.69 0.90
C LEU A 50 -5.43 11.22 0.86
N PRO A 51 -5.07 11.92 1.96
CA PRO A 51 -5.18 13.37 2.07
C PRO A 51 -4.22 14.11 1.14
N GLU A 52 -3.08 13.49 0.81
CA GLU A 52 -2.16 13.96 -0.21
C GLU A 52 -2.33 13.09 -1.45
N GLN A 53 -2.62 13.72 -2.59
CA GLN A 53 -2.75 13.02 -3.87
C GLN A 53 -1.43 12.31 -4.20
N ALA A 54 -1.39 11.01 -3.94
CA ALA A 54 -0.29 10.09 -4.20
C ALA A 54 1.04 10.39 -3.48
N THR A 55 1.20 9.82 -2.28
CA THR A 55 2.51 9.65 -1.66
C THR A 55 3.19 8.42 -2.26
N PHE A 56 4.41 8.56 -2.78
CA PHE A 56 5.21 7.44 -3.33
C PHE A 56 5.47 6.30 -2.32
N ASP A 57 5.28 6.58 -1.04
CA ASP A 57 5.53 5.65 0.07
C ASP A 57 4.43 4.58 0.24
N ILE A 58 3.25 4.79 -0.36
CA ILE A 58 2.13 3.84 -0.31
C ILE A 58 1.91 3.24 -1.70
N ILE A 59 2.25 1.96 -1.85
CA ILE A 59 2.07 1.22 -3.10
C ILE A 59 0.85 0.32 -2.97
N VAL A 60 -0.19 0.62 -3.75
CA VAL A 60 -1.35 -0.26 -3.89
C VAL A 60 -1.04 -1.32 -4.95
N THR A 61 -1.16 -2.61 -4.59
CA THR A 61 -0.82 -3.70 -5.51
C THR A 61 -1.59 -4.99 -5.22
N ARG A 62 -1.36 -6.03 -6.01
CA ARG A 62 -1.88 -7.39 -5.81
C ARG A 62 -0.78 -8.32 -5.30
N PHE A 63 -1.17 -9.40 -4.62
CA PHE A 63 -0.23 -10.36 -4.06
C PHE A 63 0.76 -10.90 -5.11
N GLY A 64 0.28 -11.30 -6.30
CA GLY A 64 1.13 -11.81 -7.36
C GLY A 64 2.11 -10.79 -7.95
N GLN A 65 1.87 -9.49 -7.76
CA GLN A 65 2.72 -8.40 -8.24
C GLN A 65 3.72 -7.93 -7.17
N LEU A 66 3.46 -8.20 -5.89
CA LEU A 66 4.29 -7.78 -4.75
C LEU A 66 5.77 -8.16 -4.92
N ALA A 67 6.04 -9.37 -5.41
CA ALA A 67 7.41 -9.86 -5.64
C ALA A 67 8.23 -8.91 -6.53
N ARG A 68 7.61 -8.26 -7.51
CA ARG A 68 8.30 -7.34 -8.42
C ARG A 68 8.82 -6.11 -7.68
N TYR A 69 8.05 -5.59 -6.73
CA TYR A 69 8.46 -4.42 -5.94
C TYR A 69 9.56 -4.77 -4.94
N LEU A 70 9.51 -5.95 -4.33
CA LEU A 70 10.54 -6.41 -3.39
C LEU A 70 11.88 -6.74 -4.07
N MET A 71 11.85 -7.08 -5.37
CA MET A 71 13.06 -7.37 -6.14
C MET A 71 13.76 -6.12 -6.69
N ILE A 72 13.06 -4.97 -6.78
CA ILE A 72 13.64 -3.72 -7.28
C ILE A 72 14.70 -3.17 -6.31
N ASP A 73 14.47 -3.21 -5.00
CA ASP A 73 15.44 -2.74 -3.99
C ASP A 73 16.78 -3.51 -4.04
N ARG A 74 16.77 -4.76 -4.53
CA ARG A 74 18.00 -5.57 -4.67
C ARG A 74 18.87 -5.18 -5.87
N LYS A 75 18.32 -4.52 -6.89
CA LYS A 75 19.12 -4.13 -8.07
C LYS A 75 19.95 -2.88 -7.82
N GLU A 76 19.49 -1.97 -6.97
CA GLU A 76 20.21 -0.73 -6.65
C GLU A 76 21.30 -0.91 -5.58
N ALA A 77 21.18 -1.93 -4.71
CA ALA A 77 22.19 -2.23 -3.69
C ALA A 77 23.47 -2.93 -4.23
N GLY A 78 23.61 -3.06 -5.55
CA GLY A 78 24.58 -3.98 -6.18
C GLY A 78 25.54 -3.38 -7.22
N GLN A 79 25.53 -2.08 -7.48
CA GLN A 79 26.51 -1.47 -8.38
C GLN A 79 27.12 -0.21 -7.74
N PRO A 80 28.41 -0.22 -7.34
CA PRO A 80 29.15 1.03 -7.29
C PRO A 80 29.15 1.60 -8.72
N LEU A 81 28.68 2.83 -8.87
CA LEU A 81 28.88 3.60 -10.08
C LEU A 81 30.40 3.86 -10.18
N ASP A 82 31.06 3.15 -11.09
CA ASP A 82 32.41 3.46 -11.57
C ASP A 82 32.31 4.50 -12.69
#